data_AF-A0AAF0J1D5-F1
#
_entry.id   AF-A0AAF0J1D5-F1
#
_cell.length_a   1.000
_cell.length_b   1.000
_cell.length_c   1.000
_cell.angle_alpha   90.00
_cell.angle_beta   90.00
_cell.angle_gamma   90.00
#
_symmetry.space_group_name_H-M   'P 1'
#
loop_
_entity.id
_entity.type
_entity.pdbx_description
1 polymer ?
#
loop_
_entity_poly.entity_id
_entity_poly.type
_entity_poly.pdbx_seq_one_letter_code
_entity_poly.pdbx_strand_id
1 'polypeptide(L)'
;MTFAQLALSQLALWGVWSVVESVGVNLLLKIFYENPIRALRLKKPPSRTLAAESHRIAARMMIALGYFVYACWQVWQATEPSAYQKFGVSICASDKDIKRHFRDLAKMFHPDKVGAAGEVKFLQLHQIYEILSEPTLSFGAQAASWTQLSTPSEFVRQGVFEILYTQLHILFAQALAWLLHYKNYTYTFGLGTMWGLVLQATLFMMQLSMAISNTTCPYVSRVTGLTPFQCMSIMSRAFFPCVLLLQQLQGSLDKLLANGNWGHVRWASSDEPVFVESPEVLRKREITRLVRKRAENLLEANSQMELVAISAMQLQAQVHGCMTQDAGSE
;
A
#
# COMPACT_ATOMS: atom_id res chain seq x y z
N MET A 1 13.62 15.65 15.10
CA MET A 1 14.03 15.73 13.68
C MET A 1 13.68 17.11 13.13
N THR A 2 14.58 17.75 12.39
CA THR A 2 14.29 19.01 11.68
C THR A 2 13.51 18.72 10.39
N PHE A 3 12.74 19.70 9.88
CA PHE A 3 12.02 19.55 8.60
C PHE A 3 12.95 19.20 7.43
N ALA A 4 14.22 19.66 7.47
CA ALA A 4 15.24 19.31 6.48
C ALA A 4 15.62 17.82 6.52
N GLN A 5 15.79 17.25 7.72
CA GLN A 5 16.06 15.82 7.87
C GLN A 5 14.87 14.98 7.38
N LEU A 6 13.66 15.45 7.64
CA LEU A 6 12.45 14.79 7.16
C LEU A 6 12.38 14.80 5.63
N ALA A 7 12.55 15.95 4.99
CA ALA A 7 12.56 16.07 3.53
C ALA A 7 13.64 15.18 2.89
N LEU A 8 14.85 15.16 3.46
CA LEU A 8 15.94 14.30 2.99
C LEU A 8 15.57 12.81 3.10
N SER A 9 14.95 12.40 4.22
CA SER A 9 14.51 11.01 4.40
C SER A 9 13.43 10.60 3.39
N GLN A 10 12.49 11.49 3.06
CA GLN A 10 11.45 11.23 2.06
C GLN A 10 12.04 11.10 0.66
N LEU A 11 12.97 12.00 0.28
CA LEU A 11 13.68 11.92 -1.00
C LEU A 11 14.49 10.63 -1.12
N ALA A 12 15.19 10.22 -0.06
CA ALA A 12 15.93 8.98 -0.02
C ALA A 12 15.00 7.77 -0.20
N LEU A 13 13.86 7.74 0.50
CA LEU A 13 12.86 6.68 0.37
C LEU A 13 12.31 6.59 -1.07
N TRP A 14 12.00 7.72 -1.70
CA TRP A 14 11.54 7.73 -3.10
C TRP A 14 12.63 7.28 -4.08
N GLY A 15 13.88 7.71 -3.89
CA GLY A 15 15.01 7.28 -4.70
C GLY A 15 15.23 5.77 -4.59
N VAL A 16 15.25 5.24 -3.37
CA VAL A 16 15.37 3.80 -3.11
C VAL A 16 14.21 3.05 -3.75
N TRP A 17 12.97 3.52 -3.59
CA TRP A 17 11.80 2.87 -4.18
C TRP A 17 11.86 2.81 -5.71
N SER A 18 12.27 3.90 -6.36
CA SER A 18 12.44 3.94 -7.83
C SER A 18 13.46 2.91 -8.33
N VAL A 19 14.58 2.77 -7.60
CA VAL A 19 15.60 1.75 -7.90
C VAL A 19 15.06 0.34 -7.67
N VAL A 20 14.40 0.10 -6.54
CA VAL A 20 13.80 -1.20 -6.20
C VAL A 20 12.77 -1.61 -7.24
N GLU A 21 11.93 -0.67 -7.71
CA GLU A 21 10.96 -0.94 -8.76
C GLU A 21 11.65 -1.31 -10.08
N SER A 22 12.62 -0.52 -10.53
CA SER A 22 13.34 -0.77 -11.79
C SER A 22 14.11 -2.09 -11.78
N VAL A 23 14.90 -2.31 -10.73
CA VAL A 23 15.70 -3.53 -10.56
C VAL A 23 14.79 -4.74 -10.37
N GLY A 24 13.76 -4.61 -9.52
CA GLY A 24 12.79 -5.66 -9.25
C GLY A 24 12.04 -6.09 -10.51
N VAL A 25 11.58 -5.15 -11.33
CA VAL A 25 10.86 -5.47 -12.58
C VAL A 25 11.76 -6.25 -13.53
N ASN A 26 13.00 -5.80 -13.70
CA ASN A 26 13.96 -6.47 -14.57
C ASN A 26 14.31 -7.87 -14.07
N LEU A 27 14.54 -8.02 -12.76
CA LEU A 27 14.83 -9.32 -12.15
C LEU A 27 13.64 -10.28 -12.28
N LEU A 28 12.43 -9.82 -11.98
CA LEU A 28 11.22 -10.63 -12.05
C LEU A 28 10.94 -11.09 -13.47
N LEU A 29 11.05 -10.19 -14.46
CA LEU A 29 10.91 -10.55 -15.86
C LEU A 29 11.99 -11.53 -16.32
N LYS A 30 13.24 -11.36 -15.85
CA LYS A 30 14.32 -12.32 -16.14
C LYS A 30 13.96 -13.71 -15.61
N ILE A 31 13.46 -13.81 -14.37
CA ILE A 31 13.00 -15.07 -13.77
C ILE A 31 11.90 -15.71 -14.63
N PHE A 32 10.90 -14.94 -15.07
CA PHE A 32 9.82 -15.47 -15.91
C PHE A 32 10.26 -15.89 -17.32
N TYR A 33 11.21 -15.17 -17.93
CA TYR A 33 11.69 -15.49 -19.28
C TYR A 33 12.69 -16.64 -19.32
N GLU A 34 13.54 -16.77 -18.29
CA GLU A 34 14.61 -17.77 -18.20
C GLU A 34 14.21 -19.00 -17.37
N ASN A 35 12.95 -19.10 -16.94
CA ASN A 35 12.48 -20.21 -16.11
C ASN A 35 12.69 -21.58 -16.80
N PRO A 36 13.35 -22.56 -16.16
CA PRO A 36 13.53 -23.90 -16.72
C PRO A 36 12.21 -24.65 -16.93
N ILE A 37 11.17 -24.32 -16.16
CA ILE A 37 9.86 -24.98 -16.26
C ILE A 37 9.06 -24.38 -17.42
N ARG A 38 8.88 -25.13 -18.51
CA ARG A 38 8.19 -24.66 -19.73
C ARG A 38 6.78 -24.15 -19.48
N ALA A 39 6.05 -24.73 -18.51
CA ALA A 39 4.71 -24.29 -18.14
C ALA A 39 4.67 -22.89 -17.50
N LEU A 40 5.75 -22.47 -16.83
CA LEU A 40 5.87 -21.19 -16.14
C LEU A 40 6.74 -20.17 -16.90
N ARG A 41 7.37 -20.60 -17.99
CA ARG A 41 8.20 -19.74 -18.83
C ARG A 41 7.32 -18.86 -19.71
N LEU A 42 7.49 -17.54 -19.58
CA LEU A 42 6.79 -16.57 -20.41
C LEU A 42 7.54 -16.35 -21.73
N LYS A 43 6.85 -16.25 -22.86
CA LYS A 43 7.50 -15.91 -24.14
C LYS A 43 7.99 -14.46 -24.10
N LYS A 44 9.22 -14.22 -24.56
CA LYS A 44 9.83 -12.89 -24.59
C LYS A 44 9.26 -12.09 -25.77
N PRO A 45 8.54 -10.98 -25.55
CA PRO A 45 8.07 -10.12 -26.62
C PRO A 45 9.22 -9.32 -27.24
N PRO A 46 9.09 -8.87 -28.50
CA PRO A 46 10.05 -7.96 -29.12
C PRO A 46 10.15 -6.64 -28.34
N SER A 47 11.35 -6.06 -28.29
CA SER A 47 11.61 -4.78 -27.63
C SER A 47 10.74 -3.66 -28.21
N ARG A 48 10.27 -2.73 -27.37
CA ARG A 48 9.43 -1.56 -27.75
C ARG A 48 8.02 -1.89 -28.27
N THR A 49 7.48 -3.06 -27.96
CA THR A 49 6.08 -3.43 -28.25
C THR A 49 5.15 -3.18 -27.06
N LEU A 50 3.84 -3.07 -27.30
CA LEU A 50 2.83 -2.96 -26.23
C LEU A 50 2.77 -4.23 -25.36
N ALA A 51 3.08 -5.40 -25.93
CA ALA A 51 3.24 -6.64 -25.18
C ALA A 51 4.39 -6.55 -24.16
N ALA A 52 5.54 -5.97 -24.54
CA ALA A 52 6.65 -5.74 -23.61
C ALA A 52 6.29 -4.72 -22.51
N GLU A 53 5.51 -3.69 -22.82
CA GLU A 53 4.99 -2.74 -21.83
C GLU A 53 4.02 -3.44 -20.85
N SER A 54 3.11 -4.26 -21.38
CA SER A 54 2.14 -5.03 -20.59
C SER A 54 2.83 -5.95 -19.58
N HIS A 55 3.90 -6.65 -20.00
CA HIS A 55 4.71 -7.48 -19.10
C HIS A 55 5.38 -6.66 -17.99
N ARG A 56 5.92 -5.48 -18.31
CA ARG A 56 6.51 -4.58 -17.29
C ARG A 56 5.46 -4.07 -16.31
N ILE A 57 4.26 -3.73 -16.78
CA ILE A 57 3.15 -3.27 -15.92
C ILE A 57 2.72 -4.40 -14.98
N ALA A 58 2.52 -5.62 -15.50
CA ALA A 58 2.19 -6.77 -14.68
C ALA A 58 3.29 -7.08 -13.64
N ALA A 59 4.56 -6.99 -14.03
CA ALA A 59 5.69 -7.16 -13.11
C ALA A 59 5.71 -6.11 -12.00
N ARG A 60 5.44 -4.83 -12.32
CA ARG A 60 5.30 -3.77 -11.31
C ARG A 60 4.20 -4.07 -10.30
N MET A 61 3.03 -4.51 -10.77
CA MET A 61 1.91 -4.89 -9.89
C MET A 61 2.31 -6.04 -8.95
N MET A 62 3.01 -7.05 -9.46
CA MET A 62 3.51 -8.16 -8.63
C MET A 62 4.51 -7.70 -7.57
N ILE A 63 5.41 -6.77 -7.89
CA ILE A 63 6.37 -6.22 -6.92
C ILE A 63 5.68 -5.38 -5.86
N ALA A 64 4.73 -4.53 -6.27
CA ALA A 64 3.94 -3.73 -5.33
C ALA A 64 3.15 -4.64 -4.37
N LEU A 65 2.54 -5.72 -4.88
CA LEU A 65 1.85 -6.70 -4.06
C LEU A 65 2.81 -7.46 -3.13
N GLY A 66 3.97 -7.89 -3.63
CA GLY A 66 4.99 -8.55 -2.84
C GLY A 66 5.52 -7.66 -1.70
N TYR A 67 5.75 -6.38 -1.98
CA TYR A 67 6.11 -5.40 -0.96
C TYR A 67 4.99 -5.19 0.06
N PHE A 68 3.72 -5.15 -0.38
CA PHE A 68 2.58 -5.06 0.52
C PHE A 68 2.50 -6.27 1.46
N VAL A 69 2.68 -7.50 0.94
CA VAL A 69 2.74 -8.71 1.76
C VAL A 69 3.90 -8.67 2.74
N TYR A 70 5.08 -8.23 2.28
CA TYR A 70 6.24 -8.02 3.16
C TYR A 70 5.94 -7.00 4.26
N ALA A 71 5.28 -5.89 3.94
CA ALA A 71 4.91 -4.88 4.91
C ALA A 71 3.87 -5.40 5.91
N CYS A 72 2.87 -6.17 5.47
CA CYS A 72 1.93 -6.86 6.35
C CYS A 72 2.66 -7.81 7.31
N TRP A 73 3.60 -8.59 6.78
CA TRP A 73 4.44 -9.48 7.59
C TRP A 73 5.31 -8.70 8.59
N GLN A 74 5.90 -7.58 8.17
CA GLN A 74 6.69 -6.72 9.06
C GLN A 74 5.82 -6.12 10.18
N VAL A 75 4.61 -5.67 9.86
CA VAL A 75 3.65 -5.16 10.85
C VAL A 75 3.24 -6.26 11.83
N TRP A 76 3.00 -7.47 11.34
CA TRP A 76 2.73 -8.64 12.18
C TRP A 76 3.87 -8.88 13.17
N GLN A 77 5.10 -8.98 12.68
CA GLN A 77 6.29 -9.24 13.51
C GLN A 77 6.56 -8.12 14.52
N ALA A 78 6.27 -6.87 14.15
CA ALA A 78 6.52 -5.70 15.00
C ALA A 78 5.36 -5.42 15.97
N THR A 79 4.28 -6.19 15.94
CA THR A 79 3.18 -6.09 16.90
C THR A 79 3.46 -7.03 18.06
N GLU A 80 3.92 -6.47 19.18
CA GLU A 80 4.11 -7.28 20.40
C GLU A 80 2.77 -7.80 20.92
N PRO A 81 2.73 -9.00 21.54
CA PRO A 81 1.52 -9.51 22.18
C PRO A 81 1.03 -8.57 23.28
N SER A 82 -0.29 -8.41 23.38
CA SER A 82 -0.89 -7.54 24.41
C SER A 82 -0.65 -8.10 25.82
N ALA A 83 -0.71 -7.24 26.84
CA ALA A 83 -0.64 -7.69 28.24
C ALA A 83 -1.72 -8.73 28.55
N TYR A 84 -2.94 -8.54 28.01
CA TYR A 84 -4.05 -9.50 28.09
C TYR A 84 -3.70 -10.86 27.46
N GLN A 85 -3.09 -10.86 26.27
CA GLN A 85 -2.64 -12.09 25.60
C GLN A 85 -1.51 -12.79 26.36
N LYS A 86 -0.53 -12.03 26.88
CA LYS A 86 0.56 -12.56 27.72
C LYS A 86 0.02 -13.15 29.04
N PHE A 87 -1.04 -12.56 29.59
CA PHE A 87 -1.71 -13.02 30.81
C PHE A 87 -2.71 -14.16 30.58
N GLY A 88 -3.12 -14.41 29.32
CA GLY A 88 -4.08 -15.46 28.98
C GLY A 88 -5.54 -15.11 29.27
N VAL A 89 -5.89 -13.83 29.38
CA VAL A 89 -7.26 -13.37 29.64
C VAL A 89 -7.83 -12.62 28.45
N SER A 90 -9.16 -12.59 28.34
CA SER A 90 -9.84 -11.76 27.35
C SER A 90 -9.59 -10.28 27.64
N ILE A 91 -9.42 -9.48 26.60
CA ILE A 91 -9.38 -8.01 26.70
C ILE A 91 -10.70 -7.42 27.22
N CYS A 92 -11.81 -8.17 27.13
CA CYS A 92 -13.10 -7.79 27.69
C CYS A 92 -13.32 -8.37 29.11
N ALA A 93 -12.29 -8.97 29.73
CA ALA A 93 -12.42 -9.51 31.09
C ALA A 93 -12.60 -8.38 32.11
N SER A 94 -13.45 -8.61 33.11
CA SER A 94 -13.64 -7.64 34.19
C SER A 94 -12.44 -7.65 35.15
N ASP A 95 -12.22 -6.57 35.89
CA ASP A 95 -11.18 -6.50 36.94
C ASP A 95 -11.28 -7.65 37.95
N LYS A 96 -12.52 -8.11 38.21
CA LYS A 96 -12.77 -9.27 39.09
C LYS A 96 -12.24 -10.56 38.49
N ASP A 97 -12.40 -10.74 37.18
CA ASP A 97 -11.92 -11.92 36.46
C ASP A 97 -10.39 -11.91 36.36
N ILE A 98 -9.78 -10.75 36.10
CA ILE A 98 -8.33 -10.57 36.08
C ILE A 98 -7.74 -10.91 37.46
N LYS A 99 -8.29 -10.34 38.54
CA LYS A 99 -7.88 -10.64 39.92
C LYS A 99 -8.07 -12.11 40.28
N ARG A 100 -9.16 -12.73 39.83
CA ARG A 100 -9.40 -14.15 40.06
C ARG A 100 -8.34 -15.00 39.35
N HIS A 101 -8.09 -14.72 38.06
CA HIS A 101 -7.11 -15.44 37.27
C HIS A 101 -5.69 -15.29 37.85
N PHE A 102 -5.33 -14.08 38.30
CA PHE A 102 -4.07 -13.84 39.01
C PHE A 102 -3.94 -14.74 40.25
N ARG A 103 -4.96 -14.81 41.11
CA ARG A 103 -4.93 -15.66 42.31
C ARG A 103 -4.78 -17.14 41.98
N ASP A 104 -5.41 -17.59 40.90
CA ASP A 104 -5.33 -18.98 40.47
C ASP A 104 -3.92 -19.30 39.95
N LEU A 105 -3.33 -18.43 39.13
CA LEU A 105 -1.95 -18.57 38.66
C LEU A 105 -0.92 -18.44 39.80
N ALA A 106 -1.13 -17.51 40.72
CA ALA A 106 -0.29 -17.33 41.91
C ALA A 106 -0.23 -18.59 42.76
N LYS A 107 -1.35 -19.29 42.95
CA LYS A 107 -1.41 -20.57 43.69
C LYS A 107 -0.68 -21.71 42.99
N MET A 108 -0.59 -21.67 41.66
CA MET A 108 0.10 -22.67 40.84
C MET A 108 1.61 -22.43 40.78
N PHE A 109 2.03 -21.16 40.65
CA PHE A 109 3.43 -20.77 40.46
C PHE A 109 4.12 -20.21 41.71
N HIS A 110 3.48 -20.28 42.88
CA HIS A 110 4.06 -19.78 44.13
C HIS A 110 5.46 -20.38 44.38
N PRO A 111 6.48 -19.57 44.74
CA PRO A 111 7.86 -20.05 44.92
C PRO A 111 7.95 -21.20 45.94
N ASP A 112 7.13 -21.18 46.99
CA ASP A 112 7.07 -22.27 47.98
C ASP A 112 6.67 -23.64 47.40
N LYS A 113 5.97 -23.68 46.26
CA LYS A 113 5.52 -24.94 45.63
C LYS A 113 6.42 -25.42 44.50
N VAL A 114 6.99 -24.50 43.73
CA VAL A 114 7.66 -24.81 42.45
C VAL A 114 9.15 -24.45 42.47
N GLY A 115 9.64 -23.87 43.57
CA GLY A 115 11.03 -23.43 43.72
C GLY A 115 11.41 -22.28 42.79
N ALA A 116 12.71 -22.09 42.57
CA ALA A 116 13.27 -20.95 41.81
C ALA A 116 12.74 -20.82 40.36
N ALA A 117 12.32 -21.93 39.73
CA ALA A 117 11.70 -21.88 38.40
C ALA A 117 10.29 -21.26 38.41
N GLY A 118 9.57 -21.37 39.54
CA GLY A 118 8.28 -20.73 39.76
C GLY A 118 8.41 -19.23 40.04
N GLU A 119 9.47 -18.84 40.75
CA GLU A 119 9.75 -17.43 41.11
C GLU A 119 9.83 -16.51 39.89
N VAL A 120 10.58 -16.91 38.85
CA VAL A 120 10.71 -16.11 37.61
C VAL A 120 9.37 -15.91 36.92
N LYS A 121 8.56 -16.98 36.80
CA LYS A 121 7.22 -16.89 36.18
C LYS A 121 6.26 -16.11 37.05
N PHE A 122 6.32 -16.26 38.37
CA PHE A 122 5.50 -15.53 39.31
C PHE A 122 5.78 -14.03 39.24
N LEU A 123 7.04 -13.64 39.18
CA LEU A 123 7.45 -12.23 39.03
C LEU A 123 6.94 -11.64 37.70
N GLN A 124 7.06 -12.38 36.60
CA GLN A 124 6.51 -11.97 35.30
C GLN A 124 4.97 -11.80 35.35
N LEU A 125 4.26 -12.73 35.97
CA LEU A 125 2.81 -12.65 36.13
C LEU A 125 2.38 -11.48 37.02
N HIS A 126 3.14 -11.19 38.08
CA HIS A 126 2.91 -10.04 38.95
C HIS A 126 3.07 -8.72 38.18
N GLN A 127 4.15 -8.58 37.42
CA GLN A 127 4.37 -7.40 36.57
C GLN A 127 3.24 -7.18 35.57
N ILE A 128 2.77 -8.25 34.91
CA ILE A 128 1.65 -8.15 33.96
C ILE A 128 0.35 -7.77 34.70
N TYR A 129 0.09 -8.36 35.87
CA TYR A 129 -1.09 -8.02 36.67
C TYR A 129 -1.06 -6.56 37.12
N GLU A 130 0.09 -6.03 37.54
CA GLU A 130 0.25 -4.63 37.93
C GLU A 130 -0.12 -3.69 36.77
N ILE A 131 0.41 -3.96 35.57
CA ILE A 131 0.08 -3.26 34.32
C ILE A 131 -1.42 -3.33 33.99
N LEU A 132 -2.06 -4.48 34.19
CA LEU A 132 -3.49 -4.66 33.91
C LEU A 132 -4.39 -4.04 34.98
N SER A 133 -3.90 -3.93 36.22
CA SER A 133 -4.65 -3.40 37.36
C SER A 133 -4.73 -1.88 37.37
N GLU A 134 -3.75 -1.21 36.74
CA GLU A 134 -3.78 0.24 36.57
C GLU A 134 -4.51 0.64 35.29
N PRO A 135 -5.58 1.44 35.37
CA PRO A 135 -6.35 1.87 34.20
C PRO A 135 -5.51 2.70 33.22
N THR A 136 -4.44 3.36 33.69
CA THR A 136 -3.47 4.15 32.92
C THR A 136 -2.45 3.31 32.15
N LEU A 137 -2.06 2.14 32.68
CA LEU A 137 -1.12 1.23 32.01
C LEU A 137 -1.83 0.27 31.04
N SER A 138 -3.16 0.16 31.14
CA SER A 138 -4.01 -0.57 30.19
C SER A 138 -3.94 -0.02 28.76
N PHE A 139 -3.43 1.21 28.57
CA PHE A 139 -3.19 1.85 27.26
C PHE A 139 -2.11 1.14 26.42
N GLY A 140 -1.42 0.13 26.98
CA GLY A 140 -0.54 -0.78 26.25
C GLY A 140 0.94 -0.55 26.51
N ALA A 141 1.80 -1.38 25.92
CA ALA A 141 3.25 -1.41 26.18
C ALA A 141 3.96 -0.07 25.91
N GLN A 142 3.43 0.77 25.03
CA GLN A 142 4.00 2.09 24.76
C GLN A 142 3.68 3.11 25.86
N ALA A 143 2.56 2.96 26.59
CA ALA A 143 2.28 3.75 27.79
C ALA A 143 3.29 3.45 28.91
N ALA A 144 3.83 2.23 28.97
CA ALA A 144 4.90 1.87 29.91
C ALA A 144 6.22 2.61 29.63
N SER A 145 6.43 3.13 28.40
CA SER A 145 7.57 4.00 28.10
C SER A 145 7.41 5.43 28.62
N TRP A 146 6.18 5.83 28.98
CA TRP A 146 5.86 7.15 29.49
C TRP A 146 5.92 7.18 31.02
N THR A 147 7.10 6.89 31.57
CA THR A 147 7.35 6.73 33.02
C THR A 147 7.10 8.00 33.85
N GLN A 148 6.97 9.16 33.20
CA GLN A 148 6.75 10.46 33.87
C GLN A 148 5.28 10.88 33.94
N LEU A 149 4.34 10.15 33.33
CA LEU A 149 2.93 10.50 33.33
C LEU A 149 2.21 9.75 34.45
N SER A 150 1.40 10.45 35.25
CA SER A 150 0.70 9.85 36.40
C SER A 150 -0.81 9.87 36.26
N THR A 151 -1.35 10.84 35.50
CA THR A 151 -2.81 11.02 35.39
C THR A 151 -3.38 10.51 34.06
N PRO A 152 -4.59 9.92 34.02
CA PRO A 152 -5.21 9.45 32.78
C PRO A 152 -5.31 10.53 31.69
N SER A 153 -5.57 11.77 32.08
CA SER A 153 -5.62 12.92 31.17
C SER A 153 -4.27 13.21 30.49
N GLU A 154 -3.16 12.99 31.19
CA GLU A 154 -1.83 13.17 30.63
C GLU A 154 -1.50 12.09 29.60
N PHE A 155 -1.88 10.84 29.85
CA PHE A 155 -1.74 9.74 28.88
C PHE A 155 -2.55 10.01 27.61
N VAL A 156 -3.80 10.45 27.74
CA VAL A 156 -4.64 10.83 26.58
C VAL A 156 -4.01 12.00 25.83
N ARG A 157 -3.57 13.05 26.53
CA ARG A 157 -2.92 14.21 25.89
C ARG A 157 -1.66 13.81 25.13
N GLN A 158 -0.82 12.96 25.72
CA GLN A 158 0.38 12.46 25.07
C GLN A 158 0.04 11.61 23.84
N GLY A 159 -0.93 10.70 23.95
CA GLY A 159 -1.39 9.89 22.81
C GLY A 159 -1.93 10.75 21.67
N VAL A 160 -2.75 11.76 21.97
CA VAL A 160 -3.25 12.72 20.97
C VAL A 160 -2.10 13.51 20.34
N PHE A 161 -1.11 13.93 21.12
CA PHE A 161 0.06 14.63 20.59
C PHE A 161 0.88 13.76 19.62
N GLU A 162 1.15 12.49 19.97
CA GLU A 162 1.83 11.53 19.08
C GLU A 162 1.06 11.29 17.77
N ILE A 163 -0.28 11.19 17.86
CA ILE A 163 -1.15 11.07 16.68
C ILE A 163 -1.03 12.31 15.80
N LEU A 164 -1.19 13.52 16.37
CA LEU A 164 -1.08 14.77 15.64
C LEU A 164 0.30 14.93 14.98
N TYR A 165 1.36 14.60 15.70
CA TYR A 165 2.73 14.62 15.18
C TYR A 165 2.88 13.69 13.98
N THR A 166 2.42 12.44 14.10
CA THR A 166 2.46 11.45 13.02
C THR A 166 1.66 11.92 11.79
N GLN A 167 0.47 12.48 12.01
CA GLN A 167 -0.37 12.97 10.91
C GLN A 167 0.21 14.20 10.21
N LEU A 168 0.82 15.12 10.96
CA LEU A 168 1.52 16.26 10.39
C LEU A 168 2.70 15.81 9.50
N HIS A 169 3.45 14.80 9.93
CA HIS A 169 4.52 14.20 9.14
C HIS A 169 4.00 13.60 7.82
N ILE A 170 2.89 12.87 7.87
CA ILE A 170 2.26 12.30 6.68
C ILE A 170 1.77 13.42 5.74
N LEU A 171 1.13 14.48 6.27
CA LEU A 171 0.70 15.64 5.48
C LEU A 171 1.88 16.33 4.81
N PHE A 172 2.99 16.51 5.53
CA PHE A 172 4.20 17.08 4.97
C PHE A 172 4.77 16.23 3.84
N ALA A 173 4.85 14.91 4.02
CA ALA A 173 5.32 13.99 2.99
C ALA A 173 4.41 14.02 1.74
N GLN A 174 3.10 14.11 1.93
CA GLN A 174 2.14 14.26 0.84
C GLN A 174 2.27 15.61 0.11
N ALA A 175 2.44 16.72 0.84
CA ALA A 175 2.64 18.04 0.25
C ALA A 175 3.94 18.09 -0.57
N LEU A 176 5.02 17.47 -0.07
CA LEU A 176 6.28 17.36 -0.80
C LEU A 176 6.12 16.48 -2.05
N ALA A 177 5.41 15.35 -1.96
CA ALA A 177 5.13 14.48 -3.09
C ALA A 177 4.36 15.23 -4.19
N TRP A 178 3.33 15.98 -3.79
CA TRP A 178 2.55 16.84 -4.67
C TRP A 178 3.42 17.89 -5.35
N LEU A 179 4.27 18.60 -4.59
CA LEU A 179 5.15 19.64 -5.11
C LEU A 179 6.12 19.11 -6.17
N LEU A 180 6.74 17.95 -5.93
CA LEU A 180 7.68 17.34 -6.86
C LEU A 180 7.00 16.81 -8.13
N HIS A 181 5.74 16.39 -8.04
CA HIS A 181 5.00 15.81 -9.17
C HIS A 181 3.97 16.76 -9.76
N TYR A 182 3.96 18.05 -9.38
CA TYR A 182 2.97 19.03 -9.81
C TYR A 182 2.84 19.13 -11.34
N LYS A 183 3.96 19.01 -12.06
CA LYS A 183 3.97 19.05 -13.54
C LYS A 183 3.51 17.75 -14.21
N ASN A 184 3.64 16.63 -13.52
CA ASN A 184 3.22 15.31 -14.00
C ASN A 184 1.94 14.85 -13.30
N TYR A 185 1.19 15.81 -12.73
CA TYR A 185 0.09 15.53 -11.84
C TYR A 185 -1.08 14.96 -12.65
N THR A 186 -1.16 13.64 -12.65
CA THR A 186 -2.33 12.92 -13.15
C THR A 186 -3.36 12.91 -12.02
N TYR A 187 -4.62 13.20 -12.32
CA TYR A 187 -5.74 13.24 -11.35
C TYR A 187 -6.08 11.87 -10.70
N THR A 188 -5.16 10.92 -10.79
CA THR A 188 -5.30 9.52 -10.39
C THR A 188 -4.63 9.26 -9.03
N PHE A 189 -5.19 8.33 -8.25
CA PHE A 189 -4.89 8.10 -6.83
C PHE A 189 -3.38 8.02 -6.51
N GLY A 190 -2.95 8.72 -5.47
CA GLY A 190 -1.57 8.73 -4.98
C GLY A 190 -1.31 9.64 -3.77
N LEU A 191 -0.06 9.66 -3.28
CA LEU A 191 0.36 10.56 -2.20
C LEU A 191 0.22 12.03 -2.63
N GLY A 192 -0.51 12.82 -1.84
CA GLY A 192 -0.81 14.22 -2.17
C GLY A 192 -2.07 14.42 -3.02
N THR A 193 -2.77 13.34 -3.38
CA THR A 193 -4.07 13.42 -4.08
C THR A 193 -5.25 13.56 -3.13
N MET A 194 -6.40 14.01 -3.67
CA MET A 194 -7.65 14.13 -2.91
C MET A 194 -8.00 12.84 -2.16
N TRP A 195 -7.87 11.69 -2.82
CA TRP A 195 -8.15 10.38 -2.22
C TRP A 195 -7.17 10.01 -1.11
N GLY A 196 -5.88 10.34 -1.28
CA GLY A 196 -4.87 10.17 -0.24
C GLY A 196 -5.18 11.00 1.01
N LEU A 197 -5.62 12.25 0.82
CA LEU A 197 -6.04 13.14 1.91
C LEU A 197 -7.31 12.64 2.61
N VAL A 198 -8.29 12.14 1.87
CA VAL A 198 -9.53 11.56 2.43
C VAL A 198 -9.22 10.32 3.27
N LEU A 199 -8.36 9.42 2.78
CA LEU A 199 -7.92 8.24 3.54
C LEU A 199 -7.14 8.64 4.79
N GLN A 200 -6.27 9.64 4.69
CA GLN A 200 -5.55 10.16 5.85
C GLN A 200 -6.51 10.78 6.88
N ALA A 201 -7.48 11.59 6.45
CA ALA A 201 -8.48 12.17 7.33
C ALA A 201 -9.32 11.09 8.04
N THR A 202 -9.68 10.03 7.31
CA THR A 202 -10.40 8.88 7.86
C THR A 202 -9.56 8.14 8.90
N LEU A 203 -8.28 7.90 8.61
CA LEU A 203 -7.32 7.32 9.55
C LEU A 203 -7.19 8.18 10.81
N PHE A 204 -7.01 9.49 10.65
CA PHE A 204 -6.90 10.43 11.77
C PHE A 204 -8.14 10.40 12.67
N MET A 205 -9.33 10.47 12.08
CA MET A 205 -10.58 10.43 12.84
C MET A 205 -10.75 9.12 13.60
N MET A 206 -10.41 7.99 12.97
CA MET A 206 -10.46 6.68 13.62
C MET A 206 -9.44 6.59 14.78
N GLN A 207 -8.21 7.07 14.59
CA GLN A 207 -7.20 7.10 15.64
C GLN A 207 -7.61 8.02 16.80
N LEU A 208 -8.13 9.21 16.51
CA LEU A 208 -8.58 10.14 17.53
C LEU A 208 -9.75 9.57 18.34
N SER A 209 -10.70 8.93 17.67
CA SER A 209 -11.82 8.25 18.33
C SER A 209 -11.34 7.14 19.27
N MET A 210 -10.37 6.33 18.84
CA MET A 210 -9.80 5.24 19.65
C MET A 210 -8.96 5.77 20.82
N ALA A 211 -8.23 6.88 20.63
CA ALA A 211 -7.45 7.52 21.68
C ALA A 211 -8.31 8.15 22.78
N ILE A 212 -9.43 8.80 22.42
CA ILE A 212 -10.33 9.46 23.36
C ILE A 212 -11.21 8.44 24.09
N SER A 213 -11.81 7.50 23.35
CA SER A 213 -12.75 6.55 23.95
C SER A 213 -12.05 5.38 24.67
N ASN A 214 -10.77 5.14 24.36
CA ASN A 214 -10.05 3.92 24.74
C ASN A 214 -10.83 2.63 24.39
N THR A 215 -11.69 2.69 23.37
CA THR A 215 -12.48 1.55 22.92
C THR A 215 -12.11 1.16 21.48
N THR A 216 -12.20 -0.13 21.21
CA THR A 216 -12.16 -0.68 19.85
C THR A 216 -13.53 -1.22 19.48
N CYS A 217 -13.76 -1.44 18.19
CA CYS A 217 -14.89 -2.23 17.74
C CYS A 217 -14.90 -3.57 18.52
N PRO A 218 -15.98 -3.92 19.25
CA PRO A 218 -16.02 -5.12 20.10
C PRO A 218 -15.70 -6.41 19.33
N TYR A 219 -16.06 -6.46 18.04
CA TYR A 219 -15.76 -7.57 17.16
C TYR A 219 -14.25 -7.72 16.90
N VAL A 220 -13.57 -6.62 16.55
CA VAL A 220 -12.12 -6.62 16.31
C VAL A 220 -11.39 -7.06 17.56
N SER A 221 -11.75 -6.48 18.71
CA SER A 221 -11.13 -6.81 19.99
C SER A 221 -11.31 -8.30 20.37
N ARG A 222 -12.51 -8.87 20.13
CA ARG A 222 -12.81 -10.27 20.42
C ARG A 222 -12.09 -11.26 19.50
N VAL A 223 -12.02 -10.96 18.19
CA VAL A 223 -11.43 -11.87 17.19
C VAL A 223 -9.91 -11.83 17.22
N THR A 224 -9.34 -10.63 17.39
CA THR A 224 -7.89 -10.42 17.27
C THR A 224 -7.16 -10.35 18.61
N GLY A 225 -7.87 -10.04 19.71
CA GLY A 225 -7.27 -9.81 21.02
C GLY A 225 -6.38 -8.56 21.09
N LEU A 226 -6.47 -7.68 20.08
CA LEU A 226 -5.65 -6.47 19.97
C LEU A 226 -6.22 -5.34 20.82
N THR A 227 -5.34 -4.59 21.47
CA THR A 227 -5.69 -3.37 22.21
C THR A 227 -5.96 -2.21 21.25
N PRO A 228 -6.71 -1.18 21.68
CA PRO A 228 -6.90 0.03 20.87
C PRO A 228 -5.58 0.63 20.39
N PHE A 229 -4.58 0.66 21.26
CA PHE A 229 -3.27 1.18 20.91
C PHE A 229 -2.52 0.35 19.87
N GLN A 230 -2.56 -0.98 19.97
CA GLN A 230 -1.99 -1.86 18.94
C GLN A 230 -2.66 -1.66 17.59
N CYS A 231 -4.00 -1.55 17.57
CA CYS A 231 -4.74 -1.24 16.36
C CYS A 231 -4.31 0.10 15.76
N MET A 232 -4.19 1.16 16.56
CA MET A 232 -3.72 2.48 16.07
C MET A 232 -2.31 2.39 15.47
N SER A 233 -1.39 1.67 16.13
CA SER A 233 -0.02 1.46 15.66
C SER A 233 0.04 0.67 14.34
N ILE A 234 -0.73 -0.42 14.26
CA ILE A 234 -0.89 -1.23 13.03
C ILE A 234 -1.40 -0.36 11.89
N MET A 235 -2.45 0.44 12.14
CA MET A 235 -3.04 1.31 11.12
C MET A 235 -2.04 2.35 10.61
N SER A 236 -1.30 3.02 11.51
CA SER A 236 -0.25 3.96 11.12
C SER A 236 0.84 3.30 10.27
N ARG A 237 1.30 2.11 10.66
CA ARG A 237 2.37 1.39 9.96
C ARG A 237 1.90 0.83 8.61
N ALA A 238 0.64 0.41 8.50
CA ALA A 238 0.07 -0.13 7.28
C ALA A 238 -0.38 0.94 6.27
N PHE A 239 -0.59 2.18 6.72
CA PHE A 239 -1.10 3.27 5.89
C PHE A 239 -0.27 3.50 4.62
N PHE A 240 1.05 3.68 4.76
CA PHE A 240 1.92 3.96 3.63
C PHE A 240 1.97 2.79 2.62
N PRO A 241 2.21 1.53 3.04
CA PRO A 241 2.10 0.37 2.15
C PRO A 241 0.75 0.26 1.42
N CYS A 242 -0.37 0.53 2.11
CA CYS A 242 -1.70 0.52 1.49
C CYS A 242 -1.84 1.60 0.41
N VAL A 243 -1.45 2.84 0.71
CA VAL A 243 -1.54 3.95 -0.26
C VAL A 243 -0.64 3.70 -1.46
N LEU A 244 0.58 3.20 -1.23
CA LEU A 244 1.52 2.87 -2.29
C LEU A 244 0.99 1.74 -3.18
N LEU A 245 0.44 0.67 -2.60
CA LEU A 245 -0.18 -0.41 -3.36
C LEU A 245 -1.32 0.13 -4.24
N LEU A 246 -2.23 0.91 -3.66
CA LEU A 246 -3.38 1.47 -4.40
C LEU A 246 -2.94 2.40 -5.53
N GLN A 247 -1.93 3.25 -5.29
CA GLN A 247 -1.34 4.12 -6.32
C GLN A 247 -0.75 3.31 -7.48
N GLN A 248 0.01 2.25 -7.17
CA GLN A 248 0.64 1.39 -8.18
C GLN A 248 -0.39 0.56 -8.94
N LEU A 249 -1.41 0.04 -8.26
CA LEU A 249 -2.50 -0.71 -8.87
C LEU A 249 -3.31 0.18 -9.80
N GLN A 250 -3.71 1.37 -9.39
CA GLN A 250 -4.46 2.27 -10.27
C GLN A 250 -3.64 2.64 -11.52
N GLY A 251 -2.41 3.15 -11.34
CA GLY A 251 -1.59 3.57 -12.48
C GLY A 251 -1.26 2.42 -13.45
N SER A 252 -1.21 1.18 -12.94
CA SER A 252 -1.00 -0.02 -13.75
C SER A 252 -2.28 -0.49 -14.43
N LEU A 253 -3.42 -0.48 -13.73
CA LEU A 253 -4.72 -0.87 -14.26
C LEU A 253 -5.18 0.08 -15.36
N ASP A 254 -5.01 1.40 -15.20
CA ASP A 254 -5.35 2.39 -16.23
C ASP A 254 -4.58 2.12 -17.53
N LYS A 255 -3.28 1.80 -17.42
CA LYS A 255 -2.44 1.46 -18.58
C LYS A 255 -2.81 0.10 -19.18
N LEU A 256 -3.15 -0.88 -18.36
CA LEU A 256 -3.52 -2.22 -18.82
C LEU A 256 -4.92 -2.25 -19.44
N LEU A 257 -5.86 -1.44 -18.95
CA LEU A 257 -7.17 -1.25 -19.59
C LEU A 257 -7.04 -0.49 -20.91
N ALA A 258 -6.10 0.45 -21.03
CA ALA A 258 -5.87 1.19 -22.26
C ALA A 258 -5.08 0.40 -23.32
N ASN A 259 -4.03 -0.31 -22.91
CA ASN A 259 -3.04 -0.92 -23.82
C ASN A 259 -2.99 -2.45 -23.74
N GLY A 260 -3.59 -3.06 -22.72
CA GLY A 260 -3.48 -4.49 -22.46
C GLY A 260 -4.41 -5.32 -23.33
N ASN A 261 -3.88 -6.45 -23.80
CA ASN A 261 -4.64 -7.50 -24.45
C ASN A 261 -4.23 -8.83 -23.79
N TRP A 262 -5.20 -9.72 -23.57
CA TRP A 262 -4.94 -11.09 -23.10
C TRP A 262 -3.99 -11.86 -24.03
N GLY A 263 -3.91 -11.49 -25.31
CA GLY A 263 -2.94 -12.02 -26.28
C GLY A 263 -1.48 -11.65 -25.99
N HIS A 264 -1.20 -10.65 -25.15
CA HIS A 264 0.17 -10.26 -24.79
C HIS A 264 0.81 -11.28 -23.87
N VAL A 265 0.03 -11.94 -23.02
CA VAL A 265 0.52 -12.94 -22.08
C VAL A 265 0.41 -14.32 -22.72
N ARG A 266 1.55 -14.86 -23.17
CA ARG A 266 1.63 -16.21 -23.76
C ARG A 266 2.75 -17.01 -23.11
N TRP A 267 2.39 -18.18 -22.59
CA TRP A 267 3.32 -19.12 -21.97
C TRP A 267 4.09 -19.91 -23.04
N ALA A 268 5.26 -20.42 -22.71
CA ALA A 268 6.05 -21.25 -23.64
C ALA A 268 5.41 -22.63 -23.91
N SER A 269 4.38 -23.01 -23.15
CA SER A 269 3.54 -24.18 -23.38
C SER A 269 2.50 -23.95 -24.49
N SER A 270 2.07 -22.71 -24.77
CA SER A 270 1.09 -22.44 -25.82
C SER A 270 1.76 -22.38 -27.19
N ASP A 271 1.16 -22.99 -28.20
CA ASP A 271 1.68 -22.98 -29.58
C ASP A 271 1.52 -21.60 -30.26
N GLU A 272 0.59 -20.78 -29.79
CA GLU A 272 0.35 -19.43 -30.34
C GLU A 272 1.54 -18.48 -30.12
N PRO A 273 1.95 -17.70 -31.13
CA PRO A 273 2.95 -16.64 -30.96
C PRO A 273 2.41 -15.52 -30.06
N VAL A 274 3.31 -14.72 -29.47
CA VAL A 274 2.91 -13.53 -28.71
C VAL A 274 2.19 -12.56 -29.65
N PHE A 275 1.01 -12.13 -29.28
CA PHE A 275 0.27 -11.14 -30.07
C PHE A 275 1.02 -9.81 -30.07
N VAL A 276 1.32 -9.29 -31.26
CA VAL A 276 1.91 -7.97 -31.47
C VAL A 276 0.96 -7.21 -32.38
N GLU A 277 0.49 -6.05 -31.93
CA GLU A 277 -0.40 -5.22 -32.74
C GLU A 277 0.23 -4.79 -34.07
N SER A 278 -0.59 -4.73 -35.12
CA SER A 278 -0.14 -4.20 -36.40
C SER A 278 0.17 -2.69 -36.32
N PRO A 279 1.10 -2.17 -37.14
CA PRO A 279 1.45 -0.75 -37.15
C PRO A 279 0.26 0.19 -37.39
N GLU A 280 -0.77 -0.28 -38.08
CA GLU A 280 -1.99 0.49 -38.35
C GLU A 280 -2.87 0.65 -37.12
N VAL A 281 -3.02 -0.42 -36.33
CA VAL A 281 -3.77 -0.39 -35.06
C VAL A 281 -3.07 0.53 -34.06
N LEU A 282 -1.73 0.51 -34.04
CA LEU A 282 -0.93 1.42 -33.21
C LEU A 282 -1.15 2.89 -33.62
N ARG A 283 -1.06 3.22 -34.92
CA ARG A 283 -1.34 4.57 -35.43
C ARG A 283 -2.76 5.03 -35.08
N LYS A 284 -3.77 4.20 -35.29
CA LYS A 284 -5.17 4.53 -34.98
C LYS A 284 -5.37 4.81 -33.48
N ARG A 285 -4.73 4.03 -32.61
CA ARG A 285 -4.75 4.24 -31.15
C ARG A 285 -4.03 5.52 -30.75
N GLU A 286 -2.88 5.82 -31.36
CA GLU A 286 -2.12 7.03 -31.07
C GLU A 286 -2.89 8.29 -31.47
N ILE A 287 -3.52 8.29 -32.65
CA ILE A 287 -4.45 9.35 -33.08
C ILE A 287 -5.60 9.49 -32.07
N THR A 288 -6.23 8.38 -31.69
CA THR A 288 -7.34 8.41 -30.71
C THR A 288 -6.89 8.98 -29.36
N ARG A 289 -5.68 8.65 -28.90
CA ARG A 289 -5.11 9.16 -27.66
C ARG A 289 -4.83 10.65 -27.73
N LEU A 290 -4.28 11.13 -28.85
CA LEU A 290 -4.02 12.55 -29.07
C LEU A 290 -5.31 13.36 -29.12
N VAL A 291 -6.35 12.84 -29.77
CA VAL A 291 -7.69 13.47 -29.84
C VAL A 291 -8.39 13.49 -28.49
N ARG A 292 -8.23 12.44 -27.68
CA ARG A 292 -8.86 12.33 -26.36
C ARG A 292 -8.19 13.20 -25.30
N LYS A 293 -6.91 13.53 -25.46
CA LYS A 293 -6.19 14.40 -24.53
C LYS A 293 -6.73 15.82 -24.70
N ARG A 294 -7.38 16.37 -23.66
CA ARG A 294 -7.85 17.76 -23.65
C ARG A 294 -6.66 18.68 -23.93
N ALA A 295 -6.74 19.46 -25.01
CA ALA A 295 -5.73 20.47 -25.29
C ALA A 295 -5.69 21.48 -24.15
N GLU A 296 -4.51 21.66 -23.56
CA GLU A 296 -4.31 22.62 -22.47
C GLU A 296 -4.18 24.04 -23.03
N ASN A 297 -3.64 24.17 -24.25
CA ASN A 297 -3.39 25.44 -24.94
C ASN A 297 -4.00 25.44 -26.35
N LEU A 298 -4.34 26.64 -26.85
CA LEU A 298 -4.92 26.86 -28.19
C LEU A 298 -4.02 26.36 -29.33
N LEU A 299 -2.69 26.43 -29.14
CA LEU A 299 -1.72 25.88 -30.08
C LEU A 299 -1.81 24.35 -30.17
N GLU A 300 -1.92 23.67 -29.02
CA GLU A 300 -2.04 22.20 -28.96
C GLU A 300 -3.40 21.75 -29.55
N ALA A 301 -4.47 22.53 -29.32
CA ALA A 301 -5.78 22.28 -29.92
C ALA A 301 -5.75 22.36 -31.45
N ASN A 302 -5.08 23.39 -32.00
CA ASN A 302 -4.94 23.55 -33.45
C ASN A 302 -4.11 22.41 -34.06
N SER A 303 -3.01 22.01 -33.41
CA SER A 303 -2.20 20.88 -33.85
C SER A 303 -2.95 19.55 -33.78
N GLN A 304 -3.80 19.34 -32.76
CA GLN A 304 -4.68 18.18 -32.67
C GLN A 304 -5.73 18.17 -33.80
N MET A 305 -6.35 19.32 -34.11
CA MET A 305 -7.30 19.45 -35.22
C MET A 305 -6.64 19.18 -36.57
N GLU A 306 -5.43 19.69 -36.79
CA GLU A 306 -4.66 19.47 -38.02
C GLU A 306 -4.30 17.98 -38.21
N LEU A 307 -3.85 17.31 -37.15
CA LEU A 307 -3.58 15.87 -37.16
C LEU A 307 -4.83 15.05 -37.53
N VAL A 308 -6.00 15.42 -37.00
CA VAL A 308 -7.28 14.76 -37.35
C VAL A 308 -7.64 15.01 -38.80
N ALA A 309 -7.49 16.25 -39.29
CA ALA A 309 -7.78 16.60 -40.68
C ALA A 309 -6.89 15.83 -41.66
N ILE A 310 -5.58 15.77 -41.41
CA ILE A 310 -4.63 15.01 -42.23
C ILE A 310 -4.98 13.52 -42.22
N SER A 311 -5.30 12.96 -41.06
CA SER A 311 -5.68 11.54 -40.93
C SER A 311 -6.96 11.24 -41.71
N ALA A 312 -7.95 12.13 -41.67
CA ALA A 312 -9.20 11.99 -42.42
C ALA A 312 -8.97 12.05 -43.95
N MET A 313 -8.11 12.98 -44.41
CA MET A 313 -7.75 13.10 -45.83
C MET A 313 -7.03 11.85 -46.35
N GLN A 314 -6.09 11.30 -45.57
CA GLN A 314 -5.40 10.05 -45.94
C GLN A 314 -6.36 8.87 -46.05
N LEU A 315 -7.32 8.78 -45.13
CA LEU A 315 -8.33 7.72 -45.14
C LEU A 315 -9.25 7.85 -46.37
N GLN A 316 -9.67 9.07 -46.70
CA GLN A 316 -10.46 9.35 -47.90
C GLN A 316 -9.70 8.99 -49.19
N ALA A 317 -8.41 9.28 -49.26
CA ALA A 317 -7.56 8.89 -50.39
C ALA A 317 -7.41 7.37 -50.52
N GLN A 318 -7.26 6.64 -49.40
CA GLN A 318 -7.21 5.18 -49.40
C GLN A 318 -8.53 4.55 -49.88
N VAL A 319 -9.66 5.07 -49.42
CA VAL A 319 -11.00 4.60 -49.86
C VAL A 319 -11.19 4.85 -51.34
N HIS A 320 -10.82 6.03 -51.83
CA HIS A 320 -10.91 6.35 -53.26
C HIS A 320 -10.01 5.43 -54.09
N GLY A 321 -8.77 5.17 -53.63
CA GLY A 321 -7.84 4.24 -54.27
C GLY A 321 -8.39 2.81 -54.37
N CYS A 322 -9.00 2.28 -53.30
CA CYS A 322 -9.65 0.96 -53.32
C CYS A 322 -10.82 0.92 -54.31
N MET A 323 -11.69 1.93 -54.32
CA MET A 323 -12.81 1.98 -55.27
C MET A 323 -12.34 2.03 -56.74
N THR A 324 -11.23 2.72 -57.02
CA THR A 324 -10.65 2.75 -58.37
C THR A 324 -9.96 1.45 -58.78
N GLN A 325 -9.45 0.66 -57.83
CA GLN A 325 -8.87 -0.66 -58.11
C GLN A 325 -9.95 -1.71 -58.38
N ASP A 326 -11.04 -1.71 -57.62
CA ASP A 326 -12.17 -2.62 -57.85
C ASP A 326 -12.85 -2.33 -59.20
N ALA A 327 -13.02 -1.06 -59.57
CA ALA A 327 -13.59 -0.65 -60.86
C ALA A 327 -12.70 -0.95 -62.09
N GLY A 328 -11.42 -1.31 -61.90
CA GLY A 328 -10.49 -1.68 -62.98
C GLY A 328 -10.30 -3.19 -63.16
N SER A 329 -11.05 -4.01 -62.41
CA SER A 329 -10.91 -5.48 -62.39
C SER A 329 -12.15 -6.24 -62.91
N GLU A 330 -13.16 -5.53 -63.41
CA GLU A 330 -14.25 -6.06 -64.24
C GLU A 330 -13.93 -5.94 -65.74
#